data_AF-A0A9E0S8P8-F1
#
_entry.id   AF-A0A9E0S8P8-F1
#
_cell.length_a   1.000
_cell.length_b   1.000
_cell.length_c   1.000
_cell.angle_alpha   90.00
_cell.angle_beta   90.00
_cell.angle_gamma   90.00
#
_symmetry.space_group_name_H-M   'P 1'
#
loop_
_entity.id
_entity.type
_entity.pdbx_description
1 polymer ?
#
loop_
_entity_poly.entity_id
_entity_poly.type
_entity_poly.pdbx_seq_one_letter_code
_entity_poly.pdbx_strand_id
1 'polypeptide(L)'
;MVILKKIQGSTLMETLIATVLIMVIFIVSSLILNNVFMNTMNENLGNIKAHLNELEYQFINDKLTIPYYDDFQDWEIHAKYKGTTEKEKVIFSALNTITGKQVETITYR
;
A
#
# COMPACT_ATOMS: atom_id res chain seq x y z
N MET A 1 -3.05 59.04 30.86
CA MET A 1 -1.80 58.98 30.07
C MET A 1 -1.78 57.64 29.37
N VAL A 2 -2.11 57.60 28.08
CA VAL A 2 -2.17 56.36 27.29
C VAL A 2 -0.86 56.26 26.52
N ILE A 3 -0.01 55.32 26.92
CA ILE A 3 1.30 55.09 26.31
C ILE A 3 1.06 54.38 24.97
N LEU A 4 1.08 55.12 23.86
CA LEU A 4 1.22 54.55 22.53
C LEU A 4 2.66 54.01 22.38
N LYS A 5 2.88 52.77 22.84
CA LYS A 5 4.19 52.10 22.73
C LYS A 5 4.39 51.71 21.26
N LYS A 6 5.21 52.47 20.55
CA LYS A 6 5.56 52.23 19.13
C LYS A 6 6.27 50.87 19.04
N ILE A 7 5.59 49.86 18.53
CA ILE A 7 6.20 48.55 18.28
C ILE A 7 7.24 48.77 17.16
N GLN A 8 8.49 48.40 17.40
CA GLN A 8 9.54 48.54 16.39
C GLN A 8 9.18 47.66 15.20
N GLY A 9 9.09 48.23 13.98
CA GLY A 9 8.72 47.49 12.77
C GLY A 9 9.61 46.27 12.47
N SER A 10 10.79 46.18 13.10
CA SER A 10 11.68 45.00 13.08
C SER A 10 10.95 43.72 13.52
N THR A 11 10.15 43.77 14.60
CA THR A 11 9.50 42.56 15.15
C THR A 11 8.39 42.03 14.23
N LEU A 12 7.80 42.89 13.40
CA LEU A 12 6.78 42.49 12.43
C LEU A 12 7.40 41.72 11.25
N MET A 13 8.57 42.18 10.77
CA MET A 13 9.32 41.49 9.73
C MET A 13 9.85 40.14 10.22
N GLU A 14 10.36 40.08 11.45
CA GLU A 14 10.81 38.84 12.08
C GLU A 14 9.66 37.82 12.22
N THR A 15 8.49 38.26 12.67
CA THR A 15 7.30 37.39 12.79
C THR A 15 6.84 36.89 11.42
N LEU A 16 6.86 37.75 10.39
CA LEU A 16 6.49 37.36 9.03
C LEU A 16 7.43 36.28 8.49
N ILE A 17 8.75 36.49 8.63
CA ILE A 17 9.75 35.50 8.20
C ILE A 17 9.54 34.17 8.93
N ALA A 18 9.32 34.20 10.25
CA ALA A 18 9.05 33.00 11.03
C ALA A 18 7.81 32.24 10.54
N THR A 19 6.71 32.95 10.25
CA THR A 19 5.48 32.31 9.73
C THR A 19 5.69 31.68 8.35
N VAL A 20 6.47 32.32 7.47
CA VAL A 20 6.80 31.76 6.15
C VAL A 20 7.65 30.50 6.30
N LEU A 21 8.64 30.51 7.19
CA LEU A 21 9.47 29.34 7.45
C LEU A 21 8.64 28.17 8.00
N ILE A 22 7.74 28.42 8.95
CA ILE A 22 6.83 27.40 9.48
C ILE A 22 5.94 26.85 8.37
N MET A 23 5.36 27.71 7.52
CA MET A 23 4.53 27.29 6.40
C MET A 23 5.30 26.38 5.42
N VAL A 24 6.54 26.73 5.08
CA VAL A 24 7.40 25.91 4.21
C VAL A 24 7.65 24.53 4.82
N ILE A 25 7.96 24.47 6.12
CA ILE A 25 8.17 23.20 6.82
C ILE A 25 6.91 22.34 6.79
N PHE A 26 5.73 22.92 7.00
CA PHE A 26 4.46 22.19 6.93
C PHE A 26 4.18 21.64 5.53
N ILE A 27 4.46 22.42 4.48
CA ILE A 27 4.28 21.97 3.10
C ILE A 27 5.22 20.78 2.82
N VAL A 28 6.50 20.91 3.15
CA VAL A 28 7.49 19.83 2.94
C VAL A 28 7.10 18.58 3.74
N SER A 29 6.72 18.74 5.01
CA SER A 29 6.29 17.64 5.86
C SER A 29 5.05 16.93 5.33
N SER A 30 4.08 17.69 4.79
CA SER A 30 2.87 17.12 4.19
C SER A 30 3.18 16.31 2.93
N LEU A 31 4.10 16.81 2.10
CA LEU A 31 4.56 16.08 0.91
C LEU A 31 5.30 14.79 1.29
N ILE A 32 6.15 14.83 2.32
CA ILE A 32 6.83 13.64 2.84
C ILE A 32 5.81 12.63 3.37
N LEU A 33 4.85 13.08 4.19
CA LEU A 33 3.83 12.21 4.77
C LEU A 33 2.97 11.55 3.70
N ASN A 34 2.56 12.30 2.66
CA ASN A 34 1.78 11.76 1.55
C ASN A 34 2.56 10.65 0.82
N ASN A 35 3.84 10.88 0.53
CA ASN A 35 4.69 9.87 -0.11
C ASN A 35 4.86 8.63 0.77
N VAL A 36 5.13 8.79 2.06
CA VAL A 36 5.26 7.67 3.00
C VAL A 36 3.95 6.88 3.09
N PHE A 37 2.81 7.58 3.20
CA PHE A 37 1.50 6.95 3.26
C PHE A 37 1.20 6.13 1.99
N MET A 38 1.42 6.74 0.82
CA MET A 38 1.24 6.08 -0.47
C MET A 38 2.16 4.86 -0.63
N ASN A 39 3.42 4.97 -0.20
CA ASN A 39 4.35 3.85 -0.29
C ASN A 39 3.94 2.71 0.64
N THR A 40 3.53 3.03 1.87
CA THR A 40 3.09 2.02 2.85
C THR A 40 1.86 1.24 2.37
N MET A 41 0.87 1.92 1.78
CA MET A 41 -0.31 1.26 1.18
C MET A 41 0.08 0.36 0.01
N ASN A 42 1.06 0.78 -0.80
CA ASN A 42 1.53 0.04 -1.96
C ASN A 42 2.44 -1.16 -1.64
N GLU A 43 3.15 -1.12 -0.51
CA GLU A 43 4.11 -2.14 -0.09
C GLU A 43 3.53 -3.19 0.85
N ASN A 44 2.31 -3.02 1.36
CA ASN A 44 1.67 -4.00 2.25
C ASN A 44 1.16 -5.26 1.50
N LEU A 45 1.99 -5.80 0.62
CA LEU A 45 1.81 -7.10 -0.04
C LEU A 45 2.03 -8.28 0.93
N GLY A 46 2.47 -8.02 2.16
CA GLY A 46 2.72 -9.06 3.17
C GLY A 46 1.48 -9.91 3.45
N ASN A 47 0.33 -9.26 3.61
CA ASN A 47 -0.93 -9.97 3.91
C ASN A 47 -1.38 -10.85 2.74
N ILE A 48 -1.36 -10.34 1.50
CA ILE A 48 -1.75 -11.14 0.33
C ILE A 48 -0.76 -12.25 0.04
N LYS A 49 0.56 -12.03 0.25
CA LYS A 49 1.56 -13.10 0.12
C LYS A 49 1.37 -14.19 1.15
N ALA A 50 1.05 -13.83 2.40
CA ALA A 50 0.74 -14.80 3.44
C ALA A 50 -0.50 -15.64 3.09
N HIS A 51 -1.56 -14.99 2.60
CA HIS A 51 -2.78 -15.67 2.16
C HIS A 51 -2.54 -16.59 0.96
N LEU A 52 -1.78 -16.13 -0.04
CA LEU A 52 -1.38 -16.97 -1.18
C LEU A 52 -0.54 -18.18 -0.75
N ASN A 53 0.39 -18.00 0.19
CA ASN A 53 1.17 -19.11 0.74
C ASN A 53 0.25 -20.10 1.48
N GLU A 54 -0.75 -19.63 2.22
CA GLU A 54 -1.72 -20.50 2.87
C GLU A 54 -2.50 -21.35 1.85
N LEU A 55 -2.98 -20.73 0.77
CA LEU A 55 -3.66 -21.43 -0.32
C LEU A 55 -2.75 -22.47 -1.00
N GLU A 56 -1.48 -22.14 -1.19
CA GLU A 56 -0.46 -23.08 -1.69
C GLU A 56 -0.30 -24.28 -0.74
N TYR A 57 -0.16 -24.05 0.56
CA TYR A 57 -0.08 -25.12 1.56
C TYR A 57 -1.34 -25.99 1.57
N GLN A 58 -2.53 -25.39 1.47
CA GLN A 58 -3.79 -26.15 1.41
C GLN A 58 -3.88 -26.99 0.13
N PHE A 59 -3.38 -26.49 -0.99
CA PHE A 59 -3.32 -27.24 -2.25
C PHE A 59 -2.37 -28.44 -2.18
N ILE A 60 -1.16 -28.27 -1.63
CA ILE A 60 -0.19 -29.35 -1.45
C ILE A 60 -0.75 -30.47 -0.55
N ASN A 61 -1.53 -30.09 0.47
CA ASN A 61 -2.14 -31.03 1.42
C ASN A 61 -3.52 -31.57 0.98
N ASP A 62 -3.90 -31.42 -0.29
CA ASP A 62 -5.18 -31.89 -0.86
C ASP A 62 -6.43 -31.31 -0.18
N LYS A 63 -6.30 -30.16 0.50
CA LYS A 63 -7.40 -29.45 1.17
C LYS A 63 -8.05 -28.37 0.29
N LEU A 64 -7.39 -27.98 -0.81
CA LEU A 64 -7.89 -26.99 -1.75
C LEU A 64 -8.20 -27.64 -3.11
N THR A 65 -9.44 -27.49 -3.56
CA THR A 65 -9.87 -27.96 -4.90
C THR A 65 -9.77 -26.82 -5.90
N ILE A 66 -9.22 -27.11 -7.08
CA ILE A 66 -9.04 -26.16 -8.19
C ILE A 66 -10.07 -26.49 -9.28
N PRO A 67 -10.70 -25.52 -9.96
CA PRO A 67 -10.47 -24.07 -9.87
C PRO A 67 -10.99 -23.46 -8.58
N TYR A 68 -10.25 -22.49 -8.05
CA TYR A 68 -10.59 -21.77 -6.82
C TYR A 68 -10.69 -20.26 -7.08
N TYR A 69 -11.67 -19.64 -6.44
CA TYR A 69 -11.98 -18.22 -6.54
C TYR A 69 -12.23 -17.69 -5.14
N ASP A 70 -11.59 -16.58 -4.79
CA ASP A 70 -11.69 -15.98 -3.46
C ASP A 70 -11.50 -14.47 -3.53
N ASP A 71 -12.26 -13.75 -2.71
CA ASP A 71 -12.21 -12.30 -2.60
C ASP A 71 -11.60 -11.96 -1.24
N PHE A 72 -10.30 -11.65 -1.25
CA PHE A 72 -9.56 -11.32 -0.04
C PHE A 72 -9.29 -9.82 0.05
N GLN A 73 -10.12 -9.12 0.83
CA GLN A 73 -10.06 -7.67 0.98
C GLN A 73 -10.21 -6.96 -0.38
N ASP A 74 -9.18 -6.23 -0.81
CA ASP A 74 -9.13 -5.53 -2.09
C ASP A 74 -8.52 -6.41 -3.20
N TRP A 75 -8.34 -7.72 -2.98
CA TRP A 75 -7.71 -8.63 -3.92
C TRP A 75 -8.67 -9.73 -4.39
N GLU A 76 -8.82 -9.86 -5.71
CA GLU A 76 -9.47 -11.01 -6.34
C GLU A 76 -8.41 -12.09 -6.59
N ILE A 77 -8.65 -13.29 -6.07
CA ILE A 77 -7.73 -14.43 -6.18
C ILE A 77 -8.35 -15.48 -7.09
N HIS A 78 -7.54 -15.97 -8.02
CA HIS A 78 -7.90 -17.07 -8.90
C HIS A 78 -6.81 -18.13 -8.86
N ALA A 79 -7.21 -19.38 -8.72
CA ALA A 79 -6.33 -20.52 -8.88
C ALA A 79 -6.78 -21.36 -10.07
N LYS A 80 -5.87 -21.61 -11.01
CA LYS A 80 -6.14 -22.37 -12.24
C LYS A 80 -4.98 -23.30 -12.58
N TYR A 81 -5.30 -24.46 -13.18
CA TYR A 81 -4.28 -25.34 -13.77
C TYR A 81 -3.67 -24.72 -15.02
N LYS A 82 -2.36 -24.89 -15.24
CA LYS A 82 -1.65 -24.42 -16.43
C LYS A 82 -0.98 -25.59 -17.17
N GLY A 83 -1.66 -26.14 -18.17
CA GLY A 83 -1.09 -27.13 -19.09
C GLY A 83 -2.13 -28.06 -19.74
N THR A 84 -1.72 -28.75 -20.81
CA THR A 84 -2.48 -29.79 -21.52
C THR A 84 -2.59 -31.11 -20.75
N THR A 85 -1.80 -31.26 -19.68
CA THR A 85 -1.82 -32.40 -18.75
C THR A 85 -2.26 -31.85 -17.39
N GLU A 86 -3.49 -32.14 -16.98
CA GLU A 86 -4.29 -31.44 -15.96
C GLU A 86 -3.78 -31.49 -14.50
N LYS A 87 -2.53 -31.91 -14.21
CA LYS A 87 -2.14 -32.29 -12.84
C LYS A 87 -0.80 -31.78 -12.29
N GLU A 88 0.04 -31.11 -13.08
CA GLU A 88 1.42 -30.80 -12.63
C GLU A 88 1.66 -29.34 -12.25
N LYS A 89 0.79 -28.41 -12.64
CA LYS A 89 1.04 -26.97 -12.45
C LYS A 89 -0.20 -26.17 -12.10
N VAL A 90 -0.19 -25.52 -10.94
CA VAL A 90 -1.24 -24.57 -10.53
C VAL A 90 -0.65 -23.16 -10.47
N ILE A 91 -1.37 -22.21 -11.05
CA ILE A 91 -1.09 -20.79 -10.89
C ILE A 91 -2.10 -20.23 -9.90
N PHE A 92 -1.60 -19.57 -8.87
CA PHE A 92 -2.37 -18.67 -8.04
C PHE A 92 -2.09 -17.24 -8.49
N SER A 93 -3.12 -16.54 -8.94
CA SER A 93 -3.06 -15.15 -9.35
C SER A 93 -3.92 -14.31 -8.42
N ALA A 94 -3.35 -13.25 -7.85
CA ALA A 94 -4.08 -12.24 -7.09
C ALA A 94 -4.04 -10.90 -7.84
N LEU A 95 -5.21 -10.31 -8.07
CA LEU A 95 -5.41 -9.02 -8.71
C LEU A 95 -5.94 -8.02 -7.67
N ASN A 96 -5.21 -6.93 -7.44
CA ASN A 96 -5.72 -5.87 -6.58
C ASN A 96 -6.70 -4.96 -7.34
N THR A 97 -7.92 -4.87 -6.84
CA THR A 97 -9.03 -4.11 -7.43
C THR A 97 -8.83 -2.58 -7.37
N ILE A 98 -8.01 -2.08 -6.45
CA ILE A 98 -7.77 -0.64 -6.22
C ILE A 98 -6.55 -0.13 -7.00
N THR A 99 -5.46 -0.90 -7.01
CA THR A 99 -4.15 -0.49 -7.55
C THR A 99 -3.86 -1.10 -8.93
N GLY A 100 -4.62 -2.11 -9.35
CA GLY A 100 -4.37 -2.85 -10.59
C GLY A 100 -3.10 -3.71 -10.56
N LYS A 101 -2.46 -3.87 -9.39
CA LYS A 101 -1.28 -4.72 -9.25
C LYS A 101 -1.68 -6.20 -9.31
N GLN A 102 -0.91 -6.99 -10.05
CA GLN A 102 -1.07 -8.43 -10.16
C GLN A 102 0.12 -9.14 -9.53
N VAL A 103 -0.15 -10.14 -8.71
CA VAL A 103 0.86 -11.03 -8.13
C VAL A 103 0.53 -12.45 -8.56
N GLU A 104 1.48 -13.13 -9.17
CA GLU A 104 1.35 -14.53 -9.56
C GLU A 104 2.36 -15.39 -8.81
N THR A 105 1.88 -16.47 -8.22
CA THR A 105 2.70 -17.54 -7.66
C THR A 105 2.40 -18.83 -8.44
N ILE A 106 3.46 -19.55 -8.77
CA ILE A 106 3.39 -20.81 -9.51
C ILE A 106 3.85 -21.92 -8.59
N THR A 107 2.99 -22.92 -8.41
CA THR A 107 3.29 -24.10 -7.60
C THR A 107 3.23 -25.35 -8.47
N TYR A 108 4.15 -26.26 -8.18
CA TYR A 108 4.25 -27.57 -8.81
C TYR A 108 3.80 -28.64 -7.84
N ARG A 109 3.21 -29.70 -8.36
CA ARG A 109 2.96 -30.93 -7.62
C ARG A 109 3.71 -32.09 -8.27
#